data_AF-A0A816R707-F1
#
_entry.id   AF-A0A816R707-F1
#
_cell.length_a   1.000
_cell.length_b   1.000
_cell.length_c   1.000
_cell.angle_alpha   90.00
_cell.angle_beta   90.00
_cell.angle_gamma   90.00
#
_symmetry.space_group_name_H-M   'P 1'
#
loop_
_entity.id
_entity.type
_entity.pdbx_description
1 polymer ?
#
loop_
_entity_poly.entity_id
_entity_poly.type
_entity_poly.pdbx_seq_one_letter_code
_entity_poly.pdbx_strand_id
1 'polypeptide(L)'
;MGVMFIMTIDPSKISTSITPFAMIEKHSALPREQEVLFTMHSVFRIVEITPTPDNSRLWVVQLTITDESDPQLAGLTDCNEEVQGSNEWYRMGKLMLQVGHFDQAEELYNELLKGASDDSDRAHIYHQLGWLKVDQGEYPEAIKFYEKSLEIKRKTLPEGDASLAPTYSNIGQVYNNMGEYSKALEYYEKSHKIYEISLPANHPYLATSYSCIGGVYNDMGEYSKALEYYEK
;
A
#
# COMPACT_ATOMS: atom_id res chain seq x y z
N MET A 1 -8.77 -3.94 36.92
CA MET A 1 -8.44 -2.53 37.22
C MET A 1 -8.37 -1.80 35.90
N GLY A 2 -9.29 -0.86 35.64
CA GLY A 2 -9.19 -0.02 34.45
C GLY A 2 -8.19 1.11 34.73
N VAL A 3 -7.22 1.30 33.85
CA VAL A 3 -6.32 2.46 33.89
C VAL A 3 -7.03 3.59 33.13
N MET A 4 -7.31 4.69 33.82
CA MET A 4 -7.88 5.88 33.21
C MET A 4 -6.73 6.70 32.61
N PHE A 5 -6.67 6.79 31.28
CA PHE A 5 -5.77 7.70 30.60
C PHE A 5 -6.52 8.99 30.30
N ILE A 6 -6.01 10.11 30.82
CA ILE A 6 -6.48 11.45 30.46
C ILE A 6 -5.50 11.97 29.41
N MET A 7 -5.94 12.04 28.15
CA MET A 7 -5.16 12.63 27.06
C MET A 7 -5.64 14.05 26.79
N THR A 8 -4.74 15.02 26.93
CA THR A 8 -5.03 16.42 26.62
C THR A 8 -4.75 16.66 25.14
N ILE A 9 -5.79 16.76 24.33
CA ILE A 9 -5.66 17.12 22.91
C ILE A 9 -5.87 18.64 22.79
N ASP A 10 -4.86 19.38 22.32
CA ASP A 10 -4.96 20.83 22.09
C ASP A 10 -5.48 21.11 20.67
N PRO A 11 -6.76 21.53 20.49
CA PRO A 11 -7.34 21.73 19.17
C PRO A 11 -6.71 22.86 18.38
N SER A 12 -5.98 23.77 19.04
CA SER A 12 -5.26 24.86 18.38
C SER A 12 -3.92 24.43 17.77
N LYS A 13 -3.44 23.24 18.15
CA LYS A 13 -2.30 22.56 17.52
C LYS A 13 -2.73 21.52 16.48
N ILE A 14 -4.03 21.22 16.41
CA ILE A 14 -4.67 20.57 15.27
C ILE A 14 -4.79 21.61 14.15
N SER A 15 -3.63 22.02 13.62
CA SER A 15 -3.60 22.54 12.26
C SER A 15 -4.06 21.41 11.37
N THR A 16 -4.94 21.70 10.41
CA THR A 16 -5.41 20.79 9.34
C THR A 16 -4.28 20.20 8.47
N SER A 17 -3.02 20.36 8.88
CA SER A 17 -1.81 19.90 8.22
C SER A 17 -0.93 18.98 9.07
N ILE A 18 -1.22 18.77 10.37
CA ILE A 18 -0.39 17.92 11.24
C ILE A 18 -1.30 17.30 12.31
N THR A 19 -1.96 16.19 12.00
CA THR A 19 -2.45 15.29 13.03
C THR A 19 -2.24 13.87 12.55
N PRO A 20 -1.45 13.03 13.25
CA PRO A 20 -1.14 11.66 12.83
C PRO A 20 -2.32 10.69 13.05
N PHE A 21 -3.53 11.24 13.24
CA PHE A 21 -4.74 10.49 13.50
C PHE A 21 -5.50 10.33 12.20
N ALA A 22 -5.62 9.08 11.76
CA ALA A 22 -6.52 8.73 10.70
C ALA A 22 -7.98 9.04 11.10
N MET A 23 -8.56 10.12 10.58
CA MET A 23 -9.99 10.34 10.70
C MET A 23 -10.75 9.36 9.79
N ILE A 24 -11.12 8.19 10.33
CA ILE A 24 -11.91 7.16 9.62
C ILE A 24 -13.42 7.26 9.89
N GLU A 25 -13.88 8.29 10.59
CA GLU A 25 -15.29 8.48 11.01
C GLU A 25 -16.29 8.47 9.84
N LYS A 26 -15.83 8.77 8.61
CA LYS A 26 -16.66 8.73 7.40
C LYS A 26 -16.64 7.39 6.64
N HIS A 27 -15.76 6.47 7.02
CA HIS A 27 -15.50 5.24 6.25
C HIS A 27 -15.57 3.96 7.10
N SER A 28 -15.80 4.04 8.43
CA SER A 28 -16.13 2.87 9.26
C SER A 28 -17.59 2.43 9.09
N ALA A 29 -17.84 1.11 9.17
CA ALA A 29 -19.19 0.53 9.18
C ALA A 29 -19.98 0.85 10.47
N LEU A 30 -19.32 1.49 11.46
CA LEU A 30 -19.91 1.96 12.69
C LEU A 30 -19.78 3.49 12.74
N PRO A 31 -20.89 4.25 12.74
CA PRO A 31 -20.90 5.72 12.50
C PRO A 31 -20.29 6.58 13.62
N ARG A 32 -19.47 6.02 14.53
CA ARG A 32 -18.87 6.71 15.69
C ARG A 32 -17.42 6.31 16.04
N GLU A 33 -16.73 5.53 15.20
CA GLU A 33 -15.37 5.07 15.51
C GLU A 33 -14.27 5.91 14.82
N GLN A 34 -13.20 6.22 15.56
CA GLN A 34 -11.93 6.77 15.04
C GLN A 34 -10.80 5.85 15.56
N GLU A 35 -10.01 5.21 14.70
CA GLU A 35 -8.93 4.30 15.15
C GLU A 35 -7.59 5.04 15.27
N VAL A 36 -6.86 4.76 16.36
CA VAL A 36 -5.53 5.32 16.62
C VAL A 36 -4.62 4.20 17.10
N LEU A 37 -3.51 3.99 16.38
CA LEU A 37 -2.48 3.02 16.75
C LEU A 37 -1.55 3.66 17.79
N PHE A 38 -1.47 3.07 19.00
CA PHE A 38 -0.42 3.37 19.98
C PHE A 38 0.64 2.27 19.98
N THR A 39 1.88 2.63 20.29
CA THR A 39 3.09 1.86 20.01
C THR A 39 3.35 0.63 20.91
N MET A 40 4.00 -0.35 20.28
CA MET A 40 4.97 -1.38 20.75
C MET A 40 4.61 -2.48 21.76
N HIS A 41 3.65 -2.37 22.69
CA HIS A 41 3.36 -3.52 23.61
C HIS A 41 1.89 -3.75 23.96
N SER A 42 0.99 -2.90 23.48
CA SER A 42 -0.46 -3.10 23.63
C SER A 42 -1.14 -2.24 22.58
N VAL A 43 -1.96 -2.86 21.74
CA VAL A 43 -2.79 -2.09 20.81
C VAL A 43 -4.16 -1.87 21.44
N PHE A 44 -4.60 -0.62 21.37
CA PHE A 44 -5.87 -0.20 21.90
C PHE A 44 -6.75 0.26 20.75
N ARG A 45 -7.94 -0.34 20.61
CA ARG A 45 -8.97 0.18 19.71
C ARG A 45 -9.67 1.34 20.42
N ILE A 46 -9.70 2.51 19.78
CA ILE A 46 -10.55 3.62 20.23
C ILE A 46 -11.98 3.31 19.84
N VAL A 47 -12.86 3.24 20.83
CA VAL A 47 -14.27 2.89 20.68
C VAL A 47 -15.14 4.14 20.57
N GLU A 48 -14.90 5.12 21.44
CA GLU A 48 -15.72 6.32 21.49
C GLU A 48 -14.87 7.51 21.95
N ILE A 49 -15.05 8.65 21.30
CA ILE A 49 -14.47 9.92 21.72
C ILE A 49 -15.63 10.85 22.08
N THR A 50 -15.77 11.16 23.36
CA THR A 50 -16.83 12.05 23.85
C THR A 50 -16.23 13.33 24.40
N PRO A 51 -16.78 14.51 24.06
CA PRO A 51 -16.31 15.76 24.65
C PRO A 51 -16.70 15.78 26.13
N THR A 52 -15.80 16.23 26.98
CA THR A 52 -16.15 16.42 28.40
C THR A 52 -17.17 17.56 28.52
N PRO A 53 -18.25 17.40 29.33
CA PRO A 53 -19.32 18.39 29.43
C PRO A 53 -18.85 19.77 29.90
N ASP A 54 -17.72 19.82 30.58
CA ASP A 54 -17.15 20.94 31.33
C ASP A 54 -15.96 21.61 30.63
N ASN A 55 -15.40 21.00 29.58
CA ASN A 55 -14.27 21.58 28.85
C ASN A 55 -14.23 21.16 27.37
N SER A 56 -14.44 22.12 26.48
CA SER A 56 -14.42 21.91 25.01
C SER A 56 -13.06 21.50 24.44
N ARG A 57 -12.00 21.48 25.27
CA ARG A 57 -10.65 21.03 24.91
C ARG A 57 -10.28 19.67 25.53
N LEU A 58 -11.15 19.05 26.32
CA LEU A 58 -10.89 17.74 26.90
C LEU A 58 -11.91 16.74 26.38
N TRP A 59 -11.41 15.60 25.93
CA TRP A 59 -12.21 14.52 25.35
C TRP A 59 -11.89 13.23 26.09
N VAL A 60 -12.94 12.48 26.43
CA VAL A 60 -12.83 11.13 26.99
C VAL A 60 -12.77 10.16 25.83
N VAL A 61 -11.66 9.43 25.75
CA VAL A 61 -11.43 8.39 24.74
C VAL A 61 -11.62 7.04 25.43
N GLN A 62 -12.62 6.28 25.02
CA GLN A 62 -12.76 4.88 25.43
C GLN A 62 -11.84 4.01 24.60
N LEU A 63 -10.99 3.25 25.28
CA LEU A 63 -10.03 2.33 24.69
C LEU A 63 -10.40 0.89 25.07
N THR A 64 -10.37 -0.03 24.11
CA THR A 64 -10.44 -1.47 24.35
C THR A 64 -9.11 -2.11 24.00
N ILE A 65 -8.62 -3.01 24.86
CA ILE A 65 -7.41 -3.79 24.59
C ILE A 65 -7.72 -4.78 23.48
N THR A 66 -6.95 -4.72 22.40
CA THR A 66 -7.03 -5.68 21.30
C THR A 66 -6.04 -6.81 21.56
N ASP A 67 -6.47 -8.06 21.39
CA ASP A 67 -5.63 -9.25 21.54
C ASP A 67 -4.58 -9.30 20.40
N GLU A 68 -3.36 -9.76 20.68
CA GLU A 68 -2.29 -9.94 19.68
C GLU A 68 -2.70 -10.89 18.53
N SER A 69 -3.73 -11.70 18.74
CA SER A 69 -4.34 -12.58 17.75
C SER A 69 -5.32 -11.90 16.79
N ASP A 70 -5.62 -10.61 16.93
CA ASP A 70 -6.48 -9.88 15.99
C ASP A 70 -5.79 -9.81 14.61
N PRO A 71 -6.35 -10.43 13.55
CA PRO A 71 -5.73 -10.46 12.23
C PRO A 71 -5.57 -9.07 11.61
N GLN A 72 -6.37 -8.08 12.03
CA GLN A 72 -6.20 -6.69 11.59
C GLN A 72 -4.95 -6.03 12.19
N LEU A 73 -4.49 -6.53 13.34
CA LEU A 73 -3.35 -5.98 14.08
C LEU A 73 -2.01 -6.29 13.44
N ALA A 74 -1.84 -7.52 12.96
CA ALA A 74 -0.62 -7.96 12.30
C ALA A 74 -0.31 -7.10 11.06
N GLY A 75 -1.35 -6.73 10.29
CA GLY A 75 -1.22 -5.84 9.14
C GLY A 75 -0.79 -4.42 9.51
N LEU A 76 -1.27 -3.89 10.64
CA LEU A 76 -0.96 -2.54 11.11
C LEU A 76 0.49 -2.41 11.62
N THR A 77 1.08 -3.47 12.20
CA THR A 77 2.46 -3.46 12.72
C THR A 77 3.54 -3.40 11.65
N ASP A 78 3.30 -3.96 10.46
CA ASP A 78 4.28 -3.99 9.35
C ASP A 78 4.42 -2.63 8.62
N CYS A 79 3.54 -1.66 8.90
CA CYS A 79 3.52 -0.34 8.25
C CYS A 79 4.22 0.78 9.06
N ASN A 80 4.95 0.44 10.13
CA ASN A 80 5.59 1.35 11.08
C ASN A 80 6.90 2.02 10.58
N GLU A 81 6.88 2.66 9.43
CA GLU A 81 7.87 3.71 9.15
C GLU A 81 7.23 5.06 9.46
N GLU A 82 7.89 6.05 10.04
CA GLU A 82 7.30 7.40 10.25
C GLU A 82 7.64 8.29 9.04
N VAL A 83 6.64 8.70 8.24
CA VAL A 83 6.86 9.67 7.14
C VAL A 83 5.63 10.57 7.00
N GLN A 84 5.80 11.88 7.12
CA GLN A 84 4.74 12.89 6.95
C GLN A 84 4.47 13.22 5.47
N GLY A 85 3.22 13.48 5.09
CA GLY A 85 2.83 14.00 3.76
C GLY A 85 1.75 13.18 3.02
N SER A 86 1.65 13.33 1.69
CA SER A 86 0.76 12.55 0.79
C SER A 86 0.88 11.02 0.99
N ASN A 87 2.02 10.60 1.53
CA ASN A 87 2.31 9.23 1.96
C ASN A 87 1.37 8.70 3.07
N GLU A 88 0.74 9.55 3.88
CA GLU A 88 -0.19 9.11 4.95
C GLU A 88 -1.47 8.49 4.37
N TRP A 89 -2.04 9.10 3.34
CA TRP A 89 -3.23 8.55 2.67
C TRP A 89 -2.90 7.29 1.87
N TYR A 90 -1.70 7.22 1.27
CA TYR A 90 -1.25 6.00 0.59
C TYR A 90 -1.08 4.84 1.58
N ARG A 91 -0.58 5.12 2.79
CA ARG A 91 -0.51 4.15 3.88
C ARG A 91 -1.88 3.70 4.34
N MET A 92 -2.81 4.63 4.52
CA MET A 92 -4.18 4.29 4.87
C MET A 92 -4.80 3.34 3.84
N GLY A 93 -4.67 3.65 2.55
CA GLY A 93 -5.15 2.76 1.49
C GLY A 93 -4.48 1.38 1.53
N LYS A 94 -3.17 1.31 1.76
CA LYS A 94 -2.44 0.04 1.88
C LYS A 94 -2.91 -0.77 3.10
N LEU A 95 -3.14 -0.12 4.23
CA LEU A 95 -3.69 -0.75 5.43
C LEU A 95 -5.09 -1.31 5.15
N MET A 96 -5.96 -0.52 4.50
CA MET A 96 -7.28 -0.95 4.07
C MET A 96 -7.22 -2.21 3.19
N LEU A 97 -6.25 -2.28 2.26
CA LEU A 97 -6.02 -3.50 1.46
C LEU A 97 -5.64 -4.70 2.34
N GLN A 98 -4.70 -4.53 3.27
CA GLN A 98 -4.25 -5.61 4.15
C GLN A 98 -5.36 -6.17 5.05
N VAL A 99 -6.28 -5.31 5.51
CA VAL A 99 -7.42 -5.73 6.34
C VAL A 99 -8.65 -6.13 5.51
N GLY A 100 -8.56 -6.12 4.18
CA GLY A 100 -9.63 -6.55 3.26
C GLY A 100 -10.73 -5.52 3.01
N HIS A 101 -10.53 -4.26 3.36
CA HIS A 101 -11.44 -3.14 3.08
C HIS A 101 -11.22 -2.58 1.66
N PHE A 102 -11.38 -3.42 0.64
CA PHE A 102 -11.10 -3.06 -0.75
C PHE A 102 -11.95 -1.88 -1.27
N ASP A 103 -13.26 -1.86 -0.98
CA ASP A 103 -14.15 -0.79 -1.44
C ASP A 103 -13.75 0.59 -0.88
N GLN A 104 -13.32 0.63 0.38
CA GLN A 104 -12.87 1.86 1.04
C GLN A 104 -11.52 2.32 0.50
N ALA A 105 -10.60 1.39 0.27
CA ALA A 105 -9.33 1.68 -0.38
C ALA A 105 -9.55 2.26 -1.78
N GLU A 106 -10.49 1.70 -2.55
CA GLU A 106 -10.83 2.18 -3.89
C GLU A 106 -11.46 3.57 -3.86
N GLU A 107 -12.40 3.84 -2.95
CA GLU A 107 -12.96 5.18 -2.75
C GLU A 107 -11.88 6.20 -2.40
N LEU A 108 -11.00 5.87 -1.45
CA LEU A 108 -9.89 6.72 -1.03
C LEU A 108 -8.96 7.05 -2.20
N TYR A 109 -8.49 6.04 -2.94
CA TYR A 109 -7.59 6.27 -4.07
C TYR A 109 -8.26 7.08 -5.19
N ASN A 110 -9.56 6.90 -5.43
CA ASN A 110 -10.30 7.71 -6.40
C ASN A 110 -10.44 9.18 -5.95
N GLU A 111 -10.65 9.44 -4.66
CA GLU A 111 -10.65 10.82 -4.13
C GLU A 111 -9.27 11.46 -4.22
N LEU A 112 -8.20 10.73 -3.86
CA LEU A 112 -6.82 11.20 -4.05
C LEU A 112 -6.53 11.51 -5.51
N LEU A 113 -7.03 10.68 -6.44
CA LEU A 113 -6.83 10.88 -7.88
C LEU A 113 -7.48 12.19 -8.38
N LYS A 114 -8.66 12.54 -7.84
CA LYS A 114 -9.33 13.82 -8.16
C LYS A 114 -8.56 15.03 -7.63
N GLY A 115 -7.93 14.88 -6.45
CA GLY A 115 -7.15 15.92 -5.79
C GLY A 115 -5.68 16.02 -6.23
N ALA A 116 -5.19 15.08 -7.05
CA ALA A 116 -3.77 15.00 -7.40
C ALA A 116 -3.29 16.23 -8.19
N SER A 117 -2.32 16.96 -7.61
CA SER A 117 -1.77 18.18 -8.18
C SER A 117 -0.70 17.95 -9.24
N ASP A 118 -0.03 16.80 -9.21
CA ASP A 118 1.07 16.49 -10.12
C ASP A 118 0.99 15.07 -10.72
N ASP A 119 1.81 14.85 -11.74
CA ASP A 119 1.88 13.58 -12.46
C ASP A 119 2.50 12.45 -11.63
N SER A 120 3.40 12.76 -10.70
CA SER A 120 4.03 11.76 -9.85
C SER A 120 3.00 11.14 -8.90
N ASP A 121 2.18 11.96 -8.25
CA ASP A 121 1.08 11.53 -7.40
C ASP A 121 0.05 10.73 -8.19
N ARG A 122 -0.37 11.22 -9.37
CA ARG A 122 -1.28 10.47 -10.25
C ARG A 122 -0.73 9.09 -10.62
N ALA A 123 0.55 9.02 -10.98
CA ALA A 123 1.20 7.76 -11.32
C ALA A 123 1.25 6.80 -10.12
N HIS A 124 1.50 7.31 -8.92
CA HIS A 124 1.50 6.50 -7.71
C HIS A 124 0.09 5.98 -7.38
N ILE A 125 -0.93 6.84 -7.44
CA ILE A 125 -2.32 6.45 -7.17
C ILE A 125 -2.80 5.38 -8.15
N TYR A 126 -2.49 5.54 -9.45
CA TYR A 126 -2.79 4.50 -10.42
C TYR A 126 -2.06 3.19 -10.14
N HIS A 127 -0.83 3.24 -9.64
CA HIS A 127 -0.13 2.03 -9.23
C HIS A 127 -0.84 1.32 -8.07
N GLN A 128 -1.30 2.06 -7.06
CA GLN A 128 -2.04 1.49 -5.93
C GLN A 128 -3.40 0.92 -6.33
N LEU A 129 -4.15 1.61 -7.21
CA LEU A 129 -5.38 1.07 -7.80
C LEU A 129 -5.11 -0.22 -8.60
N GLY A 130 -3.95 -0.31 -9.25
CA GLY A 130 -3.49 -1.55 -9.88
C GLY A 130 -3.35 -2.69 -8.88
N TRP A 131 -2.68 -2.47 -7.74
CA TRP A 131 -2.55 -3.49 -6.69
C TRP A 131 -3.91 -3.90 -6.12
N LEU A 132 -4.76 -2.91 -5.80
CA LEU A 132 -6.11 -3.16 -5.30
C LEU A 132 -6.90 -4.11 -6.22
N LYS A 133 -6.82 -3.89 -7.53
CA LYS A 133 -7.50 -4.73 -8.51
C LYS A 133 -6.89 -6.12 -8.65
N VAL A 134 -5.58 -6.27 -8.44
CA VAL A 134 -4.95 -7.60 -8.34
C VAL A 134 -5.50 -8.37 -7.15
N ASP A 135 -5.62 -7.73 -5.98
CA ASP A 135 -6.14 -8.37 -4.76
C ASP A 135 -7.63 -8.75 -4.89
N GLN A 136 -8.40 -7.98 -5.67
CA GLN A 136 -9.78 -8.31 -6.03
C GLN A 136 -9.89 -9.40 -7.13
N GLY A 137 -8.78 -9.78 -7.78
CA GLY A 137 -8.78 -10.69 -8.93
C GLY A 137 -9.26 -10.07 -10.24
N GLU A 138 -9.44 -8.74 -10.29
CA GLU A 138 -9.83 -7.95 -11.46
C GLU A 138 -8.60 -7.63 -12.33
N TYR A 139 -8.01 -8.67 -12.93
CA TYR A 139 -6.74 -8.56 -13.65
C TYR A 139 -6.73 -7.61 -14.86
N PRO A 140 -7.76 -7.55 -15.73
CA PRO A 140 -7.79 -6.60 -16.84
C PRO A 140 -7.78 -5.13 -16.36
N GLU A 141 -8.54 -4.83 -15.30
CA GLU A 141 -8.59 -3.52 -14.65
C GLU A 141 -7.24 -3.17 -14.02
N ALA A 142 -6.59 -4.12 -13.35
CA ALA A 142 -5.27 -3.95 -12.77
C ALA A 142 -4.23 -3.54 -13.83
N ILE A 143 -4.20 -4.25 -14.97
CA ILE A 143 -3.31 -3.93 -16.10
C ILE A 143 -3.55 -2.50 -16.58
N LYS A 144 -4.82 -2.11 -16.78
CA LYS A 144 -5.18 -0.76 -17.22
C LYS A 144 -4.66 0.33 -16.27
N PHE A 145 -4.71 0.08 -14.97
CA PHE A 145 -4.19 1.03 -13.98
C PHE A 145 -2.67 1.08 -13.97
N TYR A 146 -1.97 -0.06 -14.04
CA TYR A 146 -0.52 -0.06 -14.19
C TYR A 146 -0.04 0.58 -15.48
N GLU A 147 -0.73 0.38 -16.59
CA GLU A 147 -0.41 1.02 -17.88
C GLU A 147 -0.55 2.54 -17.80
N LYS A 148 -1.59 3.06 -17.13
CA LYS A 148 -1.72 4.51 -16.87
C LYS A 148 -0.57 5.04 -16.01
N SER A 149 -0.20 4.32 -14.95
CA SER A 149 0.94 4.67 -14.10
C SER A 149 2.23 4.71 -14.93
N LEU A 150 2.46 3.69 -15.75
CA LEU A 150 3.63 3.55 -16.59
C LEU A 150 3.69 4.63 -17.68
N GLU A 151 2.56 4.97 -18.30
CA GLU A 151 2.47 6.03 -19.31
C GLU A 151 2.93 7.38 -18.73
N ILE A 152 2.47 7.71 -17.53
CA ILE A 152 2.85 8.95 -16.85
C ILE A 152 4.35 8.92 -16.51
N LYS A 153 4.82 7.85 -15.87
CA LYS A 153 6.24 7.70 -15.50
C LYS A 153 7.17 7.79 -16.71
N ARG A 154 6.79 7.21 -17.85
CA ARG A 154 7.59 7.27 -19.09
C ARG A 154 7.65 8.67 -19.72
N LYS A 155 6.68 9.54 -19.44
CA LYS A 155 6.70 10.94 -19.87
C LYS A 155 7.59 11.80 -18.99
N THR A 156 7.71 11.47 -17.71
CA THR A 156 8.42 12.28 -16.72
C THR A 156 9.82 11.78 -16.41
N LEU A 157 10.12 10.51 -16.67
CA LEU A 157 11.38 9.85 -16.31
C LEU A 157 12.14 9.36 -17.56
N PRO A 158 13.49 9.27 -17.48
CA PRO A 158 14.29 8.60 -18.49
C PRO A 158 13.88 7.13 -18.68
N GLU A 159 14.05 6.60 -19.90
CA GLU A 159 13.65 5.22 -20.25
C GLU A 159 14.32 4.13 -19.40
N GLY A 160 15.54 4.40 -18.90
CA GLY A 160 16.28 3.50 -18.01
C GLY A 160 16.03 3.76 -16.52
N ASP A 161 15.09 4.62 -16.12
CA ASP A 161 14.90 4.91 -14.70
C ASP A 161 14.46 3.66 -13.91
N ALA A 162 15.19 3.34 -12.83
CA ALA A 162 14.95 2.15 -12.02
C ALA A 162 13.53 2.09 -11.42
N SER A 163 12.84 3.23 -11.27
CA SER A 163 11.47 3.29 -10.74
C SER A 163 10.38 2.85 -11.74
N LEU A 164 10.74 2.62 -13.00
CA LEU A 164 9.86 2.03 -14.01
C LEU A 164 9.73 0.51 -13.83
N ALA A 165 10.82 -0.16 -13.42
CA ALA A 165 10.90 -1.61 -13.31
C ALA A 165 9.81 -2.25 -12.42
N PRO A 166 9.49 -1.73 -11.21
CA PRO A 166 8.41 -2.29 -10.41
C PRO A 166 7.05 -2.34 -11.13
N THR A 167 6.76 -1.35 -11.99
CA THR A 167 5.49 -1.29 -12.71
C THR A 167 5.44 -2.35 -13.81
N TYR A 168 6.56 -2.55 -14.53
CA TYR A 168 6.69 -3.67 -15.48
C TYR A 168 6.56 -5.02 -14.79
N SER A 169 7.25 -5.20 -13.65
CA SER A 169 7.19 -6.43 -12.85
C SER A 169 5.77 -6.76 -12.39
N ASN A 170 5.01 -5.76 -11.92
CA ASN A 170 3.62 -5.97 -11.49
C ASN A 170 2.72 -6.36 -12.67
N ILE A 171 2.87 -5.74 -13.84
CA ILE A 171 2.12 -6.18 -15.05
C ILE A 171 2.50 -7.61 -15.42
N GLY A 172 3.79 -7.97 -15.32
CA GLY A 172 4.26 -9.34 -15.52
C GLY A 172 3.60 -10.33 -14.56
N GLN A 173 3.47 -9.97 -13.29
CA GLN A 173 2.77 -10.76 -12.29
C GLN A 173 1.29 -10.95 -12.64
N VAL A 174 0.59 -9.90 -13.07
CA VAL A 174 -0.81 -10.02 -13.47
C VAL A 174 -0.97 -11.00 -14.63
N TYR A 175 -0.12 -10.90 -15.66
CA TYR A 175 -0.15 -11.86 -16.77
C TYR A 175 0.20 -13.29 -16.32
N ASN A 176 1.12 -13.46 -15.37
CA ASN A 176 1.43 -14.78 -14.82
C ASN A 176 0.21 -15.39 -14.12
N ASN A 177 -0.48 -14.60 -13.29
CA ASN A 177 -1.70 -15.02 -12.59
C ASN A 177 -2.84 -15.37 -13.57
N MET A 178 -2.86 -14.78 -14.77
CA MET A 178 -3.80 -15.11 -15.84
C MET A 178 -3.39 -16.35 -16.66
N GLY A 179 -2.22 -16.94 -16.41
CA GLY A 179 -1.66 -18.02 -17.23
C GLY A 179 -1.11 -17.57 -18.60
N GLU A 180 -0.98 -16.26 -18.81
CA GLU A 180 -0.44 -15.65 -20.03
C GLU A 180 1.09 -15.52 -19.95
N TYR A 181 1.74 -16.67 -19.81
CA TYR A 181 3.17 -16.77 -19.47
C TYR A 181 4.10 -16.04 -20.45
N SER A 182 3.81 -16.07 -21.76
CA SER A 182 4.62 -15.35 -22.76
C SER A 182 4.62 -13.85 -22.54
N LYS A 183 3.47 -13.26 -22.15
CA LYS A 183 3.38 -11.84 -21.81
C LYS A 183 4.04 -11.58 -20.46
N ALA A 184 3.86 -12.46 -19.48
CA ALA A 184 4.50 -12.34 -18.18
C ALA A 184 6.03 -12.23 -18.33
N LEU A 185 6.64 -13.13 -19.11
CA LEU A 185 8.07 -13.10 -19.43
C LEU A 185 8.48 -11.79 -20.11
N GLU A 186 7.75 -11.32 -21.13
CA GLU A 186 8.07 -10.06 -21.80
C GLU A 186 8.15 -8.88 -20.83
N TYR A 187 7.21 -8.80 -19.89
CA TYR A 187 7.16 -7.72 -18.90
C TYR A 187 8.23 -7.87 -17.80
N TYR A 188 8.47 -9.10 -17.32
CA TYR A 188 9.55 -9.34 -16.36
C TYR A 188 10.95 -9.10 -16.95
N GLU A 189 11.17 -9.44 -18.22
CA GLU A 189 12.43 -9.16 -18.94
C GLU A 189 12.66 -7.65 -19.10
N LYS A 190 11.61 -6.87 -19.41
CA LYS A 190 11.71 -5.40 -19.42
C LYS A 190 12.09 -4.84 -18.05
N SER A 191 11.46 -5.34 -16.98
CA SER A 191 11.82 -4.97 -15.61
C SER A 191 13.27 -5.32 -15.28
N HIS A 192 13.69 -6.54 -15.60
CA HIS A 192 15.06 -7.02 -15.36
C HIS A 192 16.09 -6.16 -16.11
N LYS A 193 15.82 -5.83 -17.38
CA LYS A 193 16.74 -5.03 -18.20
C LYS A 193 16.96 -3.63 -17.63
N ILE A 194 15.92 -3.01 -17.09
CA ILE A 194 16.02 -1.71 -16.41
C ILE A 194 16.88 -1.85 -15.16
N TYR A 195 16.65 -2.85 -14.32
CA TYR A 195 17.49 -3.08 -13.14
C TYR A 195 18.95 -3.36 -13.50
N GLU A 196 19.21 -4.14 -14.56
CA GLU A 196 20.57 -4.46 -15.02
C GLU A 196 21.35 -3.20 -15.44
N ILE A 197 20.70 -2.25 -16.11
CA ILE A 197 21.35 -1.01 -16.57
C ILE A 197 21.54 -0.02 -15.43
N SER A 198 20.61 0.00 -14.46
CA SER A 198 20.47 1.13 -13.53
C SER A 198 20.94 0.84 -12.12
N LEU A 199 21.26 -0.43 -11.80
CA LEU A 199 21.66 -0.85 -10.47
C LEU A 199 23.01 -1.58 -10.49
N PRO A 200 23.76 -1.58 -9.36
CA PRO A 200 24.93 -2.43 -9.21
C PRO A 200 24.61 -3.92 -9.40
N ALA A 201 25.55 -4.69 -9.94
CA ALA A 201 25.36 -6.12 -10.23
C ALA A 201 24.97 -6.99 -9.02
N ASN A 202 25.24 -6.53 -7.78
CA ASN A 202 24.88 -7.22 -6.55
C ASN A 202 23.59 -6.68 -5.88
N HIS A 203 22.82 -5.85 -6.58
CA HIS A 203 21.61 -5.28 -6.01
C HIS A 203 20.52 -6.37 -5.87
N PRO A 204 19.82 -6.47 -4.71
CA PRO A 204 18.85 -7.54 -4.45
C PRO A 204 17.70 -7.61 -5.47
N TYR A 205 17.31 -6.47 -6.05
CA TYR A 205 16.26 -6.44 -7.09
C TYR A 205 16.61 -7.23 -8.37
N LEU A 206 17.90 -7.43 -8.68
CA LEU A 206 18.31 -8.31 -9.77
C LEU A 206 17.92 -9.76 -9.46
N ALA A 207 18.26 -10.25 -8.27
CA ALA A 207 17.89 -11.60 -7.82
C ALA A 207 16.37 -11.78 -7.75
N THR A 208 15.62 -10.77 -7.28
CA THR A 208 14.15 -10.80 -7.30
C THR A 208 13.62 -10.92 -8.73
N SER A 209 14.16 -10.15 -9.68
CA SER A 209 13.71 -10.22 -11.07
C SER A 209 14.03 -11.56 -11.75
N TYR A 210 15.18 -12.18 -11.45
CA TYR A 210 15.46 -13.54 -11.89
C TYR A 210 14.49 -14.56 -11.28
N SER A 211 14.18 -14.42 -9.99
CA SER A 211 13.20 -15.27 -9.31
C SER A 211 11.81 -15.15 -9.92
N CYS A 212 11.38 -13.96 -10.33
CA CYS A 212 10.11 -13.77 -11.04
C CYS A 212 10.10 -14.52 -12.39
N ILE A 213 11.16 -14.38 -13.19
CA ILE A 213 11.28 -15.09 -14.49
C ILE A 213 11.34 -16.61 -14.28
N GLY A 214 12.12 -17.08 -13.30
CA GLY A 214 12.18 -18.49 -12.92
C GLY A 214 10.82 -19.03 -12.47
N GLY A 215 10.04 -18.22 -11.74
CA GLY A 215 8.66 -18.51 -11.35
C GLY A 215 7.76 -18.78 -12.55
N VAL A 216 7.82 -17.94 -13.59
CA VAL A 216 7.02 -18.17 -14.81
C VAL A 216 7.41 -19.48 -15.50
N TYR A 217 8.71 -19.78 -15.63
CA TYR A 217 9.14 -21.05 -16.21
C TYR A 217 8.73 -22.26 -15.37
N ASN A 218 8.70 -22.12 -14.04
CA ASN A 218 8.20 -23.15 -13.15
C ASN A 218 6.69 -23.39 -13.37
N ASP A 219 5.90 -22.33 -13.50
CA ASP A 219 4.46 -22.40 -13.74
C ASP A 219 4.12 -22.97 -15.14
N MET A 220 5.04 -22.83 -16.10
CA MET A 220 4.99 -23.50 -17.41
C MET A 220 5.40 -24.98 -17.37
N GLY A 221 5.95 -25.48 -16.26
CA GLY A 221 6.54 -26.82 -16.16
C GLY A 221 7.93 -26.95 -16.80
N GLU A 222 8.57 -25.85 -17.17
CA GLU A 222 9.93 -25.81 -17.73
C GLU A 222 10.98 -25.76 -16.61
N TYR A 223 10.98 -26.79 -15.75
CA TYR A 223 11.76 -26.82 -14.52
C TYR A 223 13.27 -26.63 -14.71
N SER A 224 13.84 -27.11 -15.83
CA SER A 224 15.26 -26.91 -16.12
C SER A 224 15.62 -25.43 -16.33
N LYS A 225 14.74 -24.66 -16.99
CA LYS A 225 14.96 -23.22 -17.14
C LYS A 225 14.68 -22.49 -15.83
N ALA A 226 13.62 -22.86 -15.11
CA ALA A 226 13.34 -22.28 -13.80
C ALA A 226 14.56 -22.38 -12.88
N LEU A 227 15.20 -23.56 -12.82
CA LEU A 227 16.42 -23.78 -12.04
C LEU A 227 17.58 -22.87 -12.49
N GLU A 228 17.81 -22.73 -13.79
CA GLU A 228 18.86 -21.84 -14.32
C GLU A 228 18.66 -20.38 -13.85
N TYR A 229 17.41 -19.92 -13.77
CA TYR A 229 17.10 -18.58 -13.27
C TYR A 229 17.19 -18.48 -11.74
N TYR A 230 16.83 -19.51 -11.00
CA TYR A 230 16.96 -19.52 -9.53
C TYR A 230 18.40 -19.60 -9.04
N GLU A 231 19.33 -20.09 -9.86
CA GLU A 231 20.76 -20.15 -9.56
C GLU A 231 21.50 -18.81 -9.77
N LYS A 232 20.87 -17.85 -10.47
CA LYS A 232 21.43 -16.51 -10.76
C LYS A 232 21.12 -15.51 -9.66
#